data_AF-A0AAF0IXC5-F1
#
_entry.id   AF-A0AAF0IXC5-F1
#
_cell.length_a   1.000
_cell.length_b   1.000
_cell.length_c   1.000
_cell.angle_alpha   90.00
_cell.angle_beta   90.00
_cell.angle_gamma   90.00
#
_symmetry.space_group_name_H-M   'P 1'
#
loop_
_entity.id
_entity.type
_entity.pdbx_description
1 polymer ?
#
loop_
_entity_poly.entity_id
_entity_poly.type
_entity_poly.pdbx_seq_one_letter_code
_entity_poly.pdbx_strand_id
1 'polypeptide(L)'
;MALPLLAPCVGAALLSVLLSVLARYAWHTRYAGPAIAPSWTKALHTLPLELQWRVLLHVARPSLTRVAPHDSLGRVLCLSKSTLHTLQAAAYRDLYIHNAAALHRLRRTLAVEAPHLGAYIRSLHLASCGAASPLALEQLLLAVPQLDTLSLDASTAWRLCESQAGRLAHAARPKTVYLQWQVHPHTWSRLSALLQFRLWEHTRTLTMTSHVACAPLVATRCELAHHLYPCHARMEGAPGACGMGGYL
;
A
#
# COMPACT_ATOMS: atom_id res chain seq x y z
N MET A 1 3.15 -39.83 11.97
CA MET A 1 1.97 -39.20 11.34
C MET A 1 2.47 -38.35 10.17
N ALA A 2 2.40 -38.90 8.97
CA ALA A 2 2.91 -38.29 7.74
C ALA A 2 1.76 -37.61 6.98
N LEU A 3 1.92 -36.32 6.67
CA LEU A 3 1.05 -35.60 5.74
C LEU A 3 1.34 -36.09 4.31
N PRO A 4 0.32 -36.36 3.48
CA PRO A 4 0.53 -36.80 2.11
C PRO A 4 1.00 -35.62 1.24
N LEU A 5 2.10 -35.86 0.52
CA LEU A 5 2.60 -35.03 -0.57
C LEU A 5 1.58 -35.02 -1.72
N LEU A 6 0.60 -34.10 -1.68
CA LEU A 6 -0.31 -33.84 -2.79
C LEU A 6 0.42 -33.05 -3.90
N ALA A 7 0.95 -33.83 -4.84
CA ALA A 7 0.97 -33.64 -6.29
C ALA A 7 1.41 -32.27 -6.89
N PRO A 8 2.59 -32.20 -7.56
CA PRO A 8 2.97 -31.06 -8.42
C PRO A 8 2.04 -30.87 -9.65
N CYS A 9 1.16 -31.84 -9.94
CA CYS A 9 0.27 -31.82 -11.09
C CYS A 9 -0.91 -30.84 -10.95
N VAL A 10 -1.36 -30.56 -9.72
CA VAL A 10 -2.45 -29.59 -9.46
C VAL A 10 -1.99 -28.16 -9.76
N GLY A 11 -0.70 -27.88 -9.52
CA GLY A 11 -0.09 -26.59 -9.84
C GLY A 11 -0.08 -26.30 -11.33
N ALA A 12 0.26 -27.28 -12.17
CA ALA A 12 0.35 -27.08 -13.63
C ALA A 12 -1.03 -26.86 -14.30
N ALA A 13 -2.06 -27.57 -13.84
CA ALA A 13 -3.43 -27.39 -14.35
C ALA A 13 -4.04 -26.05 -13.89
N LEU A 14 -3.82 -25.65 -12.64
CA LEU A 14 -4.21 -24.32 -12.17
C LEU A 14 -3.47 -23.22 -12.92
N LEU A 15 -2.18 -23.40 -13.18
CA LEU A 15 -1.35 -22.44 -13.92
C LEU A 15 -1.80 -22.33 -15.39
N SER A 16 -2.15 -23.43 -16.05
CA SER A 16 -2.63 -23.40 -17.44
C SER A 16 -4.01 -22.75 -17.55
N VAL A 17 -4.91 -22.99 -16.59
CA VAL A 17 -6.22 -22.31 -16.51
C VAL A 17 -6.02 -20.82 -16.20
N LEU A 18 -5.13 -20.47 -15.26
CA LEU A 18 -4.82 -19.08 -14.94
C LEU A 18 -4.23 -18.36 -16.15
N LEU A 19 -3.29 -18.98 -16.86
CA LEU A 19 -2.65 -18.44 -18.05
C LEU A 19 -3.62 -18.30 -19.22
N SER A 20 -4.57 -19.23 -19.40
CA SER A 20 -5.57 -19.13 -20.46
C SER A 20 -6.68 -18.11 -20.14
N VAL A 21 -7.06 -17.95 -18.87
CA VAL A 21 -7.92 -16.85 -18.41
C VAL A 21 -7.22 -15.50 -18.57
N LEU A 22 -5.94 -15.42 -18.20
CA LEU A 22 -5.13 -14.21 -18.33
C LEU A 22 -4.86 -13.85 -19.79
N ALA A 23 -4.55 -14.82 -20.65
CA ALA A 23 -4.34 -14.60 -22.09
C ALA A 23 -5.62 -14.11 -22.77
N ARG A 24 -6.79 -14.65 -22.41
CA ARG A 24 -8.08 -14.18 -22.92
C ARG A 24 -8.46 -12.81 -22.38
N TYR A 25 -8.23 -12.56 -21.10
CA TYR A 25 -8.48 -11.24 -20.51
C TYR A 25 -7.59 -10.16 -21.16
N ALA A 26 -6.30 -10.45 -21.33
CA ALA A 26 -5.36 -9.57 -22.00
C ALA A 26 -5.76 -9.30 -23.46
N TRP A 27 -6.21 -10.33 -24.18
CA TRP A 27 -6.75 -10.17 -25.53
C TRP A 27 -7.98 -9.26 -25.55
N HIS A 28 -8.94 -9.47 -24.65
CA HIS A 28 -10.18 -8.68 -24.59
C HIS A 28 -9.93 -7.23 -24.24
N THR A 29 -9.06 -6.95 -23.27
CA THR A 29 -8.72 -5.56 -22.90
C THR A 29 -8.02 -4.78 -24.02
N ARG A 30 -7.36 -5.47 -24.96
CA ARG A 30 -6.62 -4.84 -26.06
C ARG A 30 -7.42 -4.72 -27.35
N TYR A 31 -8.39 -5.60 -27.62
CA TYR A 31 -8.97 -5.73 -28.96
C TYR A 31 -10.50 -5.80 -29.02
N ALA A 32 -11.20 -6.02 -27.91
CA ALA A 32 -12.65 -6.17 -27.94
C ALA A 32 -13.35 -4.89 -27.49
N GLY A 33 -14.15 -4.31 -28.38
CA GLY A 33 -15.18 -3.33 -28.02
C GLY A 33 -16.20 -3.93 -27.02
N PRO A 34 -17.12 -3.10 -26.47
CA PRO A 34 -17.98 -3.43 -25.32
C PRO A 34 -19.00 -4.58 -25.52
N ALA A 35 -19.00 -5.25 -26.67
CA ALA A 35 -19.94 -6.31 -26.99
C ALA A 35 -19.28 -7.70 -26.90
N ILE A 36 -19.86 -8.55 -26.03
CA ILE A 36 -19.69 -10.00 -25.88
C ILE A 36 -18.61 -10.48 -24.91
N ALA A 37 -19.05 -11.18 -23.84
CA ALA A 37 -18.30 -12.26 -23.18
C ALA A 37 -19.17 -13.15 -22.22
N PRO A 38 -20.30 -13.77 -22.64
CA PRO A 38 -21.12 -14.63 -21.78
C PRO A 38 -20.52 -16.03 -21.49
N SER A 39 -19.44 -16.45 -22.15
CA SER A 39 -18.84 -17.79 -21.97
C SER A 39 -17.94 -17.92 -20.73
N TRP A 40 -17.54 -16.80 -20.13
CA TRP A 40 -16.51 -16.69 -19.10
C TRP A 40 -17.15 -16.84 -17.73
N THR A 41 -18.36 -16.30 -17.60
CA THR A 41 -19.21 -16.44 -16.41
C THR A 41 -19.49 -17.92 -16.15
N LYS A 42 -19.84 -18.70 -17.18
CA LYS A 42 -20.05 -20.16 -17.06
C LYS A 42 -18.81 -20.89 -16.54
N ALA A 43 -17.62 -20.57 -17.06
CA ALA A 43 -16.37 -21.19 -16.62
C ALA A 43 -15.92 -20.72 -15.21
N LEU A 44 -16.25 -19.48 -14.82
CA LEU A 44 -16.03 -19.01 -13.46
C LEU A 44 -16.94 -19.73 -12.47
N HIS A 45 -18.20 -19.96 -12.81
CA HIS A 45 -19.16 -20.64 -11.94
C HIS A 45 -18.84 -22.10 -11.64
N THR A 46 -18.01 -22.77 -12.46
CA THR A 46 -17.57 -24.15 -12.18
C THR A 46 -16.39 -24.23 -11.20
N LEU A 47 -15.74 -23.11 -10.91
CA LEU A 47 -14.63 -23.06 -9.96
C LEU A 47 -15.14 -22.92 -8.51
N PRO A 48 -14.46 -23.51 -7.51
CA PRO A 48 -14.64 -23.17 -6.11
C PRO A 48 -14.57 -21.66 -5.88
N LEU A 49 -15.39 -21.17 -4.96
CA LEU A 49 -15.56 -19.74 -4.69
C LEU A 49 -14.23 -19.05 -4.35
N GLU A 50 -13.36 -19.72 -3.59
CA GLU A 50 -12.04 -19.23 -3.22
C GLU A 50 -11.13 -19.02 -4.45
N LEU A 51 -11.23 -19.88 -5.45
CA LEU A 51 -10.45 -19.78 -6.69
C LEU A 51 -10.98 -18.66 -7.58
N GLN A 52 -12.31 -18.49 -7.66
CA GLN A 52 -12.92 -17.36 -8.37
C GLN A 52 -12.38 -16.03 -7.83
N TRP A 53 -12.31 -15.87 -6.51
CA TRP A 53 -11.79 -14.64 -5.89
C TRP A 53 -10.30 -14.42 -6.13
N ARG A 54 -9.48 -15.47 -6.08
CA ARG A 54 -8.05 -15.35 -6.39
C ARG A 54 -7.83 -14.91 -7.83
N VAL A 55 -8.59 -15.46 -8.77
CA VAL A 55 -8.53 -15.05 -10.19
C VAL A 55 -8.95 -13.59 -10.33
N LEU A 56 -10.08 -13.19 -9.73
CA LEU A 56 -10.56 -11.81 -9.80
C LEU A 56 -9.59 -10.81 -9.17
N LEU A 57 -8.99 -11.14 -8.02
CA LEU A 57 -7.95 -10.30 -7.40
C LEU A 57 -6.70 -10.21 -8.25
N HIS A 58 -6.32 -11.29 -8.92
CA HIS A 58 -5.17 -11.29 -9.80
C HIS A 58 -5.40 -10.45 -11.05
N VAL A 59 -6.60 -10.52 -11.64
CA VAL A 59 -7.05 -9.68 -12.76
C VAL A 59 -7.16 -8.21 -12.34
N ALA A 60 -7.61 -7.95 -11.11
CA ALA A 60 -7.70 -6.63 -10.52
C ALA A 60 -6.34 -6.01 -10.17
N ARG A 61 -5.23 -6.74 -10.30
CA ARG A 61 -3.91 -6.15 -10.09
C ARG A 61 -3.71 -4.97 -11.05
N PRO A 62 -3.07 -3.90 -10.58
CA PRO A 62 -2.84 -2.75 -11.42
C PRO A 62 -2.03 -3.16 -12.64
N SER A 63 -2.61 -2.95 -13.83
CA SER A 63 -1.87 -3.10 -15.08
C SER A 63 -0.78 -2.03 -15.09
N LEU A 64 0.46 -2.41 -15.41
CA LEU A 64 1.62 -1.50 -15.51
C LEU A 64 1.45 -0.39 -16.56
N THR A 65 0.33 -0.38 -17.27
CA THR A 65 -0.07 0.70 -18.19
C THR A 65 -0.30 2.00 -17.43
N ARG A 66 0.55 3.01 -17.69
CA ARG A 66 0.58 4.33 -17.02
C ARG A 66 -0.73 5.12 -17.04
N VAL A 67 -1.67 4.79 -17.94
CA VAL A 67 -2.84 5.63 -18.21
C VAL A 67 -3.90 5.56 -17.10
N ALA A 68 -4.07 4.41 -16.44
CA ALA A 68 -4.95 4.28 -15.29
C ALA A 68 -4.66 2.97 -14.52
N PRO A 69 -3.71 2.97 -13.57
CA PRO A 69 -3.27 1.74 -12.91
C PRO A 69 -4.40 1.04 -12.14
N HIS A 70 -5.47 1.74 -11.76
CA HIS A 70 -6.56 1.17 -10.94
C HIS A 70 -7.84 0.84 -11.72
N ASP A 71 -7.84 0.99 -13.04
CA ASP A 71 -9.01 0.71 -13.87
C ASP A 71 -9.45 -0.75 -13.81
N SER A 72 -8.50 -1.68 -13.74
CA SER A 72 -8.79 -3.12 -13.65
C SER A 72 -9.53 -3.48 -12.37
N LEU A 73 -9.09 -2.95 -11.22
CA LEU A 73 -9.74 -3.14 -9.94
C LEU A 73 -11.16 -2.54 -9.93
N GLY A 74 -11.31 -1.30 -10.42
CA GLY A 74 -12.62 -0.65 -10.52
C GLY A 74 -13.61 -1.47 -11.35
N ARG A 75 -13.17 -1.97 -12.52
CA ARG A 75 -13.99 -2.83 -13.38
C ARG A 75 -14.40 -4.13 -12.69
N VAL A 76 -13.48 -4.77 -11.96
CA VAL A 76 -13.76 -6.02 -11.22
C VAL A 76 -14.76 -5.78 -10.10
N LEU A 77 -14.62 -4.68 -9.35
CA LEU A 77 -15.56 -4.32 -8.29
C LEU A 77 -16.95 -3.98 -8.84
N CYS A 78 -17.05 -3.47 -10.06
CA CYS A 78 -18.32 -3.18 -10.74
C CYS A 78 -19.01 -4.40 -11.38
N LEU A 79 -18.42 -5.61 -11.34
CA LEU A 79 -19.03 -6.79 -11.96
C LEU A 79 -20.36 -7.19 -11.31
N SER A 80 -20.43 -7.15 -9.98
CA SER A 80 -21.66 -7.44 -9.23
C SER A 80 -21.58 -6.90 -7.80
N LYS A 81 -22.75 -6.71 -7.15
CA LYS A 81 -22.81 -6.31 -5.73
C LYS A 81 -22.15 -7.33 -4.81
N SER A 82 -22.29 -8.63 -5.10
CA SER A 82 -21.66 -9.70 -4.33
C SER A 82 -20.14 -9.62 -4.45
N THR A 83 -19.63 -9.46 -5.68
CA THR A 83 -18.19 -9.29 -5.95
C THR A 83 -17.63 -8.06 -5.25
N LEU A 84 -18.36 -6.93 -5.29
CA LEU A 84 -18.01 -5.72 -4.56
C LEU A 84 -17.85 -6.03 -3.06
N HIS A 85 -18.90 -6.53 -2.40
CA HIS A 85 -18.87 -6.79 -0.96
C HIS A 85 -17.76 -7.76 -0.55
N THR A 86 -17.49 -8.79 -1.36
CA THR A 86 -16.45 -9.77 -1.04
C THR A 86 -15.04 -9.24 -1.27
N LEU A 87 -14.81 -8.47 -2.34
CA LEU A 87 -13.47 -8.01 -2.71
C LEU A 87 -13.11 -6.65 -2.10
N GLN A 88 -14.07 -5.88 -1.59
CA GLN A 88 -13.85 -4.57 -0.98
C GLN A 88 -12.81 -4.62 0.15
N ALA A 89 -12.88 -5.64 1.02
CA ALA A 89 -11.90 -5.80 2.10
C ALA A 89 -10.47 -6.03 1.57
N ALA A 90 -10.32 -6.80 0.51
CA ALA A 90 -9.02 -7.06 -0.11
C ALA A 90 -8.51 -5.84 -0.90
N ALA A 91 -9.42 -5.14 -1.58
CA ALA A 91 -9.12 -3.95 -2.39
C ALA A 91 -8.61 -2.77 -1.55
N TYR A 92 -9.17 -2.58 -0.36
CA TYR A 92 -8.80 -1.49 0.54
C TYR A 92 -7.70 -1.88 1.53
N ARG A 93 -7.21 -3.13 1.51
CA ARG A 93 -6.24 -3.60 2.50
C ARG A 93 -4.94 -2.81 2.49
N ASP A 94 -4.40 -2.57 1.30
CA ASP A 94 -3.09 -1.97 1.08
C ASP A 94 -3.23 -0.79 0.12
N LEU A 95 -3.11 0.44 0.63
CA LEU A 95 -3.35 1.67 -0.14
C LEU A 95 -2.07 2.48 -0.35
N TYR A 96 -1.87 2.93 -1.58
CA TYR A 96 -0.74 3.76 -1.99
C TYR A 96 -1.26 5.11 -2.51
N ILE A 97 -0.92 6.18 -1.80
CA ILE A 97 -1.39 7.54 -2.07
C ILE A 97 -0.17 8.41 -2.38
N HIS A 98 -0.10 8.90 -3.61
CA HIS A 98 1.07 9.61 -4.15
C HIS A 98 0.88 11.12 -4.31
N ASN A 99 -0.24 11.69 -3.82
CA ASN A 99 -0.47 13.13 -3.85
C ASN A 99 -1.59 13.55 -2.89
N ALA A 100 -1.63 14.84 -2.55
CA ALA A 100 -2.62 15.43 -1.66
C ALA A 100 -4.07 15.32 -2.19
N ALA A 101 -4.29 15.36 -3.51
CA ALA A 101 -5.63 15.25 -4.08
C ALA A 101 -6.24 13.85 -3.85
N ALA A 102 -5.45 12.80 -4.04
CA ALA A 102 -5.84 11.42 -3.74
C ALA A 102 -6.08 11.23 -2.25
N LEU A 103 -5.25 11.84 -1.40
CA LEU A 103 -5.45 11.86 0.05
C LEU A 103 -6.79 12.49 0.43
N HIS A 104 -7.10 13.66 -0.13
CA HIS A 104 -8.37 14.35 0.16
C HIS A 104 -9.59 13.56 -0.30
N ARG A 105 -9.50 12.88 -1.45
CA ARG A 105 -10.55 11.96 -1.92
C ARG A 105 -10.74 10.80 -0.95
N LEU A 106 -9.66 10.10 -0.58
CA LEU A 106 -9.73 9.00 0.38
C LEU A 106 -10.32 9.48 1.71
N ARG A 107 -9.86 10.61 2.24
CA ARG A 107 -10.39 11.21 3.47
C ARG A 107 -11.90 11.47 3.36
N ARG A 108 -12.37 12.07 2.26
CA ARG A 108 -13.80 12.32 2.03
C ARG A 108 -14.58 11.00 2.01
N THR A 109 -14.06 10.00 1.30
CA THR A 109 -14.70 8.68 1.22
C THR A 109 -14.79 8.03 2.60
N LEU A 110 -13.72 8.05 3.40
CA LEU A 110 -13.72 7.46 4.74
C LEU A 110 -14.48 8.28 5.78
N ALA A 111 -14.62 9.59 5.61
CA ALA A 111 -15.33 10.44 6.57
C ALA A 111 -16.83 10.53 6.29
N VAL A 112 -17.25 10.49 5.02
CA VAL A 112 -18.63 10.84 4.62
C VAL A 112 -19.30 9.71 3.84
N GLU A 113 -18.63 9.17 2.83
CA GLU A 113 -19.31 8.31 1.83
C GLU A 113 -19.41 6.86 2.29
N ALA A 114 -18.33 6.32 2.86
CA ALA A 114 -18.19 4.91 3.22
C ALA A 114 -17.21 4.72 4.39
N PRO A 115 -17.58 5.14 5.62
CA PRO A 115 -16.68 5.08 6.78
C PRO A 115 -16.28 3.66 7.19
N HIS A 116 -17.13 2.67 6.92
CA HIS A 116 -16.84 1.26 7.19
C HIS A 116 -15.60 0.74 6.45
N LEU A 117 -15.20 1.38 5.34
CA LEU A 117 -13.99 1.03 4.59
C LEU A 117 -12.71 1.19 5.41
N GLY A 118 -12.71 2.10 6.39
CA GLY A 118 -11.60 2.33 7.28
C GLY A 118 -11.16 1.09 8.05
N ALA A 119 -12.09 0.18 8.34
CA ALA A 119 -11.82 -1.08 9.04
C ALA A 119 -11.03 -2.10 8.21
N TYR A 120 -10.99 -1.94 6.88
CA TYR A 120 -10.28 -2.87 6.00
C TYR A 120 -8.82 -2.48 5.74
N ILE A 121 -8.47 -1.20 5.92
CA ILE A 121 -7.14 -0.70 5.60
C ILE A 121 -6.14 -1.15 6.66
N ARG A 122 -5.11 -1.90 6.23
CA ARG A 122 -4.01 -2.41 7.05
C ARG A 122 -2.69 -1.73 6.75
N SER A 123 -2.46 -1.36 5.49
CA SER A 123 -1.24 -0.70 5.08
C SER A 123 -1.56 0.59 4.35
N LEU A 124 -0.92 1.68 4.76
CA LEU A 124 -1.08 2.99 4.14
C LEU A 124 0.29 3.54 3.77
N HIS A 125 0.49 3.82 2.49
CA HIS A 125 1.71 4.41 1.97
C HIS A 125 1.39 5.81 1.46
N LEU A 126 1.89 6.83 2.15
CA LEU A 126 1.70 8.23 1.80
C LEU A 126 3.02 8.80 1.27
N ALA A 127 3.05 9.11 -0.02
CA ALA A 127 4.16 9.76 -0.69
C ALA A 127 3.70 11.08 -1.31
N SER A 128 4.55 12.10 -1.29
CA SER A 128 4.27 13.41 -1.91
C SER A 128 2.96 14.03 -1.43
N CYS A 129 2.60 13.80 -0.16
CA CYS A 129 1.40 14.35 0.48
C CYS A 129 1.72 15.56 1.36
N GLY A 130 2.94 16.12 1.31
CA GLY A 130 3.36 17.28 2.09
C GLY A 130 2.61 18.61 1.81
N ALA A 131 1.79 18.65 0.76
CA ALA A 131 0.88 19.77 0.48
C ALA A 131 -0.48 19.64 1.20
N ALA A 132 -0.81 18.45 1.74
CA ALA A 132 -2.02 18.26 2.53
C ALA A 132 -1.92 18.99 3.87
N SER A 133 -3.04 19.48 4.38
CA SER A 133 -3.06 20.08 5.72
C SER A 133 -2.77 19.02 6.80
N PRO A 134 -2.09 19.39 7.90
CA PRO A 134 -1.84 18.47 9.02
C PRO A 134 -3.12 17.81 9.55
N LEU A 135 -4.22 18.58 9.62
CA LEU A 135 -5.53 18.08 10.02
C LEU A 135 -6.09 17.02 9.07
N ALA A 136 -5.85 17.13 7.76
CA ALA A 136 -6.32 16.15 6.79
C ALA A 136 -5.61 14.80 6.96
N LEU A 137 -4.31 14.82 7.27
CA LEU A 137 -3.54 13.62 7.61
C LEU A 137 -4.04 12.99 8.90
N GLU A 138 -4.29 13.80 9.93
CA GLU A 138 -4.84 13.34 11.21
C GLU A 138 -6.21 12.67 11.01
N GLN A 139 -7.14 13.33 10.32
CA GLN A 139 -8.47 12.79 10.04
C GLN A 139 -8.43 11.49 9.24
N LEU A 140 -7.50 11.38 8.29
CA LEU A 140 -7.30 10.14 7.55
C LEU A 140 -6.87 9.01 8.49
N LEU A 141 -5.86 9.24 9.33
CA LEU A 141 -5.36 8.23 10.27
C LEU A 141 -6.41 7.85 11.31
N LEU A 142 -7.19 8.81 11.82
CA LEU A 142 -8.33 8.55 12.71
C LEU A 142 -9.39 7.65 12.07
N ALA A 143 -9.57 7.73 10.75
CA ALA A 143 -10.50 6.91 10.00
C ALA A 143 -9.98 5.50 9.71
N VAL A 144 -8.73 5.17 10.06
CA VAL A 144 -8.12 3.86 9.81
C VAL A 144 -7.67 3.22 11.14
N PRO A 145 -8.62 2.69 11.93
CA PRO A 145 -8.35 2.18 13.28
C PRO A 145 -7.52 0.88 13.29
N GLN A 146 -7.47 0.18 12.14
CA GLN A 146 -6.87 -1.15 12.02
C GLN A 146 -5.52 -1.13 11.28
N LEU A 147 -4.88 0.04 11.22
CA LEU A 147 -3.60 0.25 10.55
C LEU A 147 -2.49 -0.56 11.20
N ASP A 148 -1.88 -1.46 10.44
CA ASP A 148 -0.71 -2.24 10.84
C ASP A 148 0.59 -1.60 10.33
N THR A 149 0.57 -1.09 9.09
CA THR A 149 1.74 -0.53 8.41
C THR A 149 1.50 0.89 7.94
N LEU A 150 2.40 1.81 8.26
CA LEU A 150 2.39 3.19 7.77
C LEU A 150 3.71 3.52 7.10
N SER A 151 3.69 3.93 5.84
CA SER A 151 4.86 4.41 5.12
C SER A 151 4.69 5.88 4.80
N LEU A 152 5.68 6.71 5.13
CA LEU A 152 5.66 8.16 4.92
C LEU A 152 6.95 8.59 4.25
N ASP A 153 6.87 9.53 3.30
CA ASP A 153 8.02 10.33 2.89
C ASP A 153 8.32 11.46 3.89
N ALA A 154 9.51 12.05 3.80
CA ALA A 154 9.94 13.12 4.70
C ALA A 154 8.96 14.30 4.74
N SER A 155 8.40 14.66 3.58
CA SER A 155 7.47 15.80 3.45
C SER A 155 6.16 15.55 4.20
N THR A 156 5.57 14.35 4.03
CA THR A 156 4.32 13.98 4.68
C THR A 156 4.52 13.70 6.17
N ALA A 157 5.63 13.06 6.54
CA ALA A 157 5.93 12.79 7.94
C ALA A 157 6.12 14.09 8.73
N TRP A 158 6.78 15.09 8.13
CA TRP A 158 6.89 16.42 8.73
C TRP A 158 5.53 17.09 8.90
N ARG A 159 4.68 17.09 7.87
CA ARG A 159 3.31 17.64 8.00
C ARG A 159 2.49 16.95 9.06
N LEU A 160 2.69 15.64 9.26
CA LEU A 160 2.02 14.91 10.33
C LEU A 160 2.50 15.37 11.71
N CYS A 161 3.77 15.74 11.87
CA CYS A 161 4.31 16.27 13.13
C CYS A 161 3.74 17.65 13.48
N GLU A 162 3.30 18.43 12.50
CA GLU A 162 2.60 19.71 12.70
C GLU A 162 1.14 19.53 13.17
N SER A 163 0.61 18.30 13.22
CA SER A 163 -0.74 18.03 13.70
C SER A 163 -0.84 18.00 15.24
N GLN A 164 -2.05 18.20 15.78
CA GLN A 164 -2.32 18.08 17.21
C GLN A 164 -2.49 16.60 17.62
N ALA A 165 -1.46 15.80 17.39
CA ALA A 165 -1.47 14.33 17.41
C ALA A 165 -1.82 13.64 18.73
N GLY A 166 -2.18 14.39 19.78
CA GLY A 166 -2.68 13.82 21.04
C GLY A 166 -3.86 12.87 20.82
N ARG A 167 -4.68 13.11 19.78
CA ARG A 167 -5.81 12.23 19.44
C ARG A 167 -5.40 10.98 18.68
N LEU A 168 -4.28 11.00 17.96
CA LEU A 168 -3.84 9.88 17.13
C LEU A 168 -3.31 8.72 17.96
N ALA A 169 -2.70 8.99 19.11
CA ALA A 169 -2.18 7.97 20.04
C ALA A 169 -3.26 6.95 20.47
N HIS A 170 -4.53 7.34 20.42
CA HIS A 170 -5.67 6.51 20.81
C HIS A 170 -6.38 5.84 19.63
N ALA A 171 -6.13 6.23 18.38
CA ALA A 171 -6.88 5.75 17.23
C ALA A 171 -6.04 4.92 16.24
N ALA A 172 -4.97 5.52 15.70
CA ALA A 172 -4.10 4.85 14.73
C ALA A 172 -2.85 4.34 15.44
N ARG A 173 -2.68 3.01 15.50
CA ARG A 173 -1.54 2.36 16.15
C ARG A 173 -0.80 1.46 15.16
N PRO A 174 -0.10 2.04 14.18
CA PRO A 174 0.69 1.25 13.25
C PRO A 174 1.72 0.44 14.05
N LYS A 175 1.80 -0.87 13.79
CA LYS A 175 2.84 -1.74 14.36
C LYS A 175 4.18 -1.51 13.67
N THR A 176 4.13 -1.11 12.41
CA THR A 176 5.30 -0.94 11.55
C THR A 176 5.23 0.43 10.88
N VAL A 177 6.31 1.20 10.99
CA VAL A 177 6.44 2.51 10.36
C VAL A 177 7.69 2.53 9.49
N TYR A 178 7.49 2.93 8.23
CA TYR A 178 8.55 3.17 7.26
C TYR A 178 8.66 4.66 6.99
N LEU A 179 9.82 5.24 7.26
CA LEU A 179 10.11 6.64 6.97
C LEU A 179 11.15 6.71 5.86
N GLN A 180 10.73 7.24 4.71
CA GLN A 180 11.63 7.56 3.61
C GLN A 180 12.13 8.98 3.80
N TRP A 181 13.34 9.11 4.35
CA TRP A 181 13.93 10.39 4.70
C TRP A 181 14.97 10.83 3.66
N GLN A 182 14.79 12.03 3.11
CA GLN A 182 15.84 12.68 2.31
C GLN A 182 16.64 13.59 3.24
N VAL A 183 17.92 13.30 3.43
CA VAL A 183 18.78 14.03 4.35
C VAL A 183 19.15 15.37 3.71
N HIS A 184 18.65 16.46 4.30
CA HIS A 184 19.16 17.80 4.04
C HIS A 184 19.74 18.36 5.36
N PRO A 185 20.82 19.16 5.31
CA PRO A 185 21.49 19.66 6.51
C PRO A 185 20.56 20.49 7.42
N HIS A 186 19.51 21.11 6.87
CA HIS A 186 18.53 21.88 7.63
C HIS A 186 17.36 21.06 8.19
N THR A 187 17.30 19.74 7.97
CA THR A 187 16.18 18.90 8.41
C THR A 187 16.44 18.14 9.71
N TRP A 188 17.61 18.29 10.33
CA TRP A 188 17.94 17.60 11.59
C TRP A 188 17.04 17.98 12.78
N SER A 189 16.72 19.26 12.95
CA SER A 189 15.76 19.71 13.97
C SER A 189 14.36 19.14 13.73
N ARG A 190 14.00 18.90 12.47
CA ARG A 190 12.74 18.27 12.07
C ARG A 190 12.73 16.79 12.39
N LEU A 191 13.85 16.11 12.21
CA LEU A 191 14.00 14.71 12.55
C LEU A 191 13.85 14.49 14.06
N SER A 192 14.45 15.35 14.90
CA SER A 192 14.29 15.22 16.35
C SER A 192 12.84 15.39 16.80
N ALA A 193 12.12 16.36 16.23
CA ALA A 193 10.69 16.54 16.52
C ALA A 193 9.87 15.33 16.06
N LEU A 194 10.22 14.74 14.92
CA LEU A 194 9.59 13.54 14.40
C LEU A 194 9.82 12.34 15.33
N LEU A 195 11.04 12.10 15.80
CA LEU A 195 11.32 10.98 16.71
C LEU A 195 10.62 11.11 18.08
N GLN A 196 10.30 12.33 18.51
CA GLN A 196 9.56 12.60 19.75
C GLN A 196 8.04 12.51 19.58
N PHE A 197 7.56 12.26 18.36
CA PHE A 197 6.13 12.27 18.07
C PHE A 197 5.42 11.04 18.67
N ARG A 198 4.36 11.28 19.46
CA ARG A 198 3.69 10.24 20.27
C ARG A 198 3.01 9.13 19.47
N LEU A 199 2.76 9.32 18.17
CA LEU A 199 2.22 8.25 17.32
C LEU A 199 3.13 7.01 17.33
N TRP A 200 4.44 7.20 17.52
CA TRP A 200 5.42 6.13 17.48
C TRP A 200 5.47 5.29 18.76
N GLU A 201 4.84 5.73 19.86
CA GLU A 201 4.88 5.04 21.16
C GLU A 201 4.44 3.58 21.10
N HIS A 202 3.55 3.24 20.16
CA HIS A 202 3.01 1.90 20.01
C HIS A 202 3.64 1.13 18.83
N THR A 203 4.60 1.73 18.13
CA THR A 203 5.26 1.12 16.98
C THR A 203 6.29 0.10 17.46
N ARG A 204 6.21 -1.12 16.93
CA ARG A 204 7.18 -2.18 17.22
C ARG A 204 8.43 -2.03 16.38
N THR A 205 8.27 -1.53 15.16
CA THR A 205 9.34 -1.41 14.19
C THR A 205 9.27 -0.06 13.52
N LEU A 206 10.33 0.73 13.70
CA LEU A 206 10.56 1.99 12.99
C LEU A 206 11.74 1.78 12.06
N THR A 207 11.49 1.78 10.76
CA THR A 207 12.52 1.67 9.73
C THR A 207 12.68 3.01 9.05
N MET A 208 13.88 3.57 9.12
CA MET A 208 14.24 4.79 8.43
C MET A 208 15.15 4.45 7.25
N THR A 209 14.73 4.79 6.05
CA THR A 209 15.57 4.66 4.85
C THR A 209 15.99 6.05 4.38
N SER A 210 17.28 6.21 4.09
CA SER A 210 17.84 7.45 3.55
C SER A 210 18.38 7.23 2.14
N HIS A 211 17.94 8.04 1.18
CA HIS A 211 18.51 8.06 -0.16
C HIS A 211 19.88 8.79 -0.12
N VAL A 212 20.95 8.02 0.11
CA VAL A 212 22.38 8.28 -0.21
C VAL A 212 23.12 9.38 0.59
N ALA A 213 24.37 9.04 0.98
CA ALA A 213 25.49 9.84 1.49
C ALA A 213 25.64 10.16 3.02
N CYS A 214 24.63 10.01 3.87
CA CYS A 214 24.75 10.37 5.30
C CYS A 214 24.54 9.22 6.31
N ALA A 215 24.70 7.97 5.87
CA ALA A 215 24.54 6.78 6.71
C ALA A 215 25.24 6.81 8.09
N PRO A 216 26.48 7.33 8.26
CA PRO A 216 27.15 7.29 9.57
C PRO A 216 26.54 8.23 10.62
N LEU A 217 25.88 9.33 10.22
CA LEU A 217 25.26 10.30 11.14
C LEU A 217 23.88 9.85 11.64
N VAL A 218 23.16 9.05 10.84
CA VAL A 218 21.86 8.50 11.23
C VAL A 218 22.06 7.30 12.17
N ALA A 219 23.04 6.44 11.90
CA ALA A 219 23.35 5.28 12.75
C ALA A 219 23.75 5.68 14.19
N THR A 220 24.66 6.65 14.34
CA THR A 220 25.19 7.11 15.63
C THR A 220 24.14 7.78 16.54
N ARG A 221 23.06 8.36 15.99
CA ARG A 221 21.95 8.92 16.78
C ARG A 221 20.71 8.02 16.86
N CYS A 222 20.54 7.07 15.95
CA CYS A 222 19.58 5.98 16.16
C CYS A 222 20.00 5.09 17.34
N GLU A 223 21.30 4.92 17.62
CA GLU A 223 21.81 4.28 18.85
C GLU A 223 21.39 5.01 20.14
N LEU A 224 21.29 6.34 20.11
CA LEU A 224 20.74 7.14 21.22
C LEU A 224 19.22 6.97 21.38
N ALA A 225 18.49 6.76 20.28
CA ALA A 225 17.06 6.45 20.29
C ALA A 225 16.74 4.97 20.54
N HIS A 226 17.74 4.07 20.43
CA HIS A 226 17.61 2.64 20.69
C HIS A 226 17.27 2.30 22.13
N HIS A 227 17.52 3.23 23.06
CA HIS A 227 17.01 3.13 24.43
C HIS A 227 15.48 3.28 24.53
N LEU A 228 14.79 3.70 23.46
CA LEU A 228 13.34 3.89 23.42
C LEU A 228 12.63 2.93 22.43
N TYR A 229 13.25 2.52 21.31
CA TYR A 229 12.67 1.57 20.35
C TYR A 229 13.73 0.72 19.63
N PRO A 230 13.46 -0.55 19.26
CA PRO A 230 14.34 -1.31 18.38
C PRO A 230 14.22 -0.81 16.93
N CYS A 231 15.11 0.11 16.54
CA CYS A 231 15.24 0.59 15.16
C CYS A 231 16.12 -0.36 14.34
N HIS A 232 15.60 -0.95 13.26
CA HIS A 232 16.45 -1.62 12.27
C HIS A 232 16.81 -0.63 11.16
N ALA A 233 17.97 0.01 11.27
CA ALA A 233 18.56 0.76 10.17
C ALA A 233 19.12 -0.23 9.14
N ARG A 234 18.32 -0.60 8.13
CA ARG A 234 18.78 -1.43 7.02
C ARG A 234 19.37 -0.52 5.93
N MET A 235 20.69 -0.54 5.79
CA MET A 235 21.38 0.07 4.65
C MET A 235 21.23 -0.83 3.43
N GLU A 236 20.35 -0.48 2.51
CA GLU A 236 20.40 -1.04 1.16
C GLU A 236 21.38 -0.21 0.34
N GLY A 237 22.55 -0.80 0.07
CA GLY A 237 23.55 -0.21 -0.82
C GLY A 237 22.98 -0.09 -2.23
N ALA A 238 23.15 1.09 -2.83
CA ALA A 238 22.76 1.32 -4.21
C ALA A 238 23.44 0.28 -5.13
N PRO A 239 22.72 -0.43 -6.00
CA PRO A 239 23.37 -1.19 -7.06
C PRO A 239 24.06 -0.21 -8.01
N GLY A 240 25.32 -0.50 -8.31
CA GLY A 240 26.22 0.35 -9.07
C GLY A 240 25.62 0.82 -10.39
N ALA A 241 25.95 2.08 -10.72
CA ALA A 241 25.80 2.62 -12.05
C ALA A 241 26.55 1.73 -13.07
N CYS A 242 25.83 1.24 -14.07
CA CYS A 242 26.33 0.97 -15.43
C CYS A 242 25.12 0.59 -16.31
N GLY A 243 24.78 1.44 -17.28
CA GLY A 243 23.77 1.13 -18.29
C GLY A 243 23.17 2.39 -18.91
N MET A 244 23.91 3.01 -19.83
CA MET A 244 23.38 4.01 -20.75
C MET A 244 22.10 3.51 -21.44
N GLY A 245 21.08 4.35 -21.49
CA GLY A 245 19.86 4.07 -22.25
C GLY A 245 18.95 5.29 -22.32
N GLY A 246 19.18 6.10 -23.36
CA GLY A 246 18.17 6.92 -24.06
C GLY A 246 17.19 7.74 -23.23
N TYR A 247 17.44 9.04 -23.17
CA TYR A 247 16.45 10.05 -22.80
C TYR A 247 15.24 10.01 -23.74
N LEU A 248 14.04 10.00 -23.14
CA LEU A 248 12.96 10.89 -23.54
C LEU A 248 13.07 12.15 -22.66
#